data_AF-A0A538Q1A2-F1
#
_entry.id   AF-A0A538Q1A2-F1
#
_cell.length_a   1.000
_cell.length_b   1.000
_cell.length_c   1.000
_cell.angle_alpha   90.00
_cell.angle_beta   90.00
_cell.angle_gamma   90.00
#
_symmetry.space_group_name_H-M   'P 1'
#
loop_
_entity.id
_entity.type
_entity.pdbx_description
1 polymer ?
#
loop_
_entity_poly.entity_id
_entity_poly.type
_entity_poly.pdbx_seq_one_letter_code
_entity_poly.pdbx_strand_id
1 'polypeptide(L)'
;MDVLVHTLRSVRHGASEIRYRQDAVLAELTSPRAMSVAIATVQLHDAVDSFETAVGHLQAIAAELDCDLGRRMIASLGELVLHLRVFAILSQIEQLAQAIHSADVEICALFTGRLRSIGEVSALVYEQITRMWLDYGHLIRAPGGSIRRDVVREAHRALTLIGSDPDFMYVLRIGMAHPDWPGVFCACANLAELLALTVDLESDAARFQANPDPELIDDLPASVRAGIRRDERKR
;
A
#
# COMPACT_ATOMS: atom_id res chain seq x y z
N MET A 1 -44.37 31.62 -55.68
CA MET A 1 -42.92 31.91 -55.71
C MET A 1 -42.44 32.45 -54.37
N ASP A 2 -43.09 33.46 -53.77
CA ASP A 2 -42.60 34.11 -52.54
C ASP A 2 -42.53 33.22 -51.28
N VAL A 3 -43.50 32.32 -51.10
CA VAL A 3 -43.51 31.36 -49.98
C VAL A 3 -42.31 30.41 -50.06
N LEU A 4 -41.96 29.96 -51.26
CA LEU A 4 -40.84 29.03 -51.48
C LEU A 4 -39.49 29.72 -51.23
N VAL A 5 -39.36 30.99 -51.65
CA VAL A 5 -38.18 31.81 -51.39
C VAL A 5 -38.03 32.11 -49.89
N HIS A 6 -39.13 32.36 -49.18
CA HIS A 6 -39.11 32.57 -47.73
C HIS A 6 -38.67 31.30 -46.98
N THR A 7 -39.22 30.14 -47.32
CA THR A 7 -38.85 28.86 -46.69
C THR A 7 -37.38 28.53 -46.94
N LEU A 8 -36.87 28.72 -48.16
CA LEU A 8 -35.45 28.50 -48.47
C LEU A 8 -34.51 29.45 -47.69
N ARG A 9 -34.91 30.71 -47.47
CA ARG A 9 -34.13 31.64 -46.62
C ARG A 9 -34.14 31.20 -45.15
N SER A 10 -35.29 30.75 -44.64
CA SER A 10 -35.42 30.24 -43.27
C SER A 10 -34.56 29.00 -43.04
N VAL A 11 -34.57 28.04 -43.97
CA VAL A 11 -33.72 26.84 -43.92
C VAL A 11 -32.24 27.20 -44.00
N ARG A 12 -31.87 28.15 -44.87
CA ARG A 12 -30.48 28.64 -44.97
C ARG A 12 -30.00 29.31 -43.67
N HIS A 13 -30.87 30.07 -43.01
CA HIS A 13 -30.56 30.70 -41.74
C HIS A 13 -30.37 29.66 -40.63
N GLY A 14 -31.29 28.70 -40.48
CA GLY A 14 -31.16 27.60 -39.53
C GLY A 14 -29.91 26.75 -39.76
N ALA A 15 -29.56 26.44 -41.01
CA ALA A 15 -28.33 25.71 -41.35
C ALA A 15 -27.05 26.52 -41.05
N SER A 16 -27.11 27.85 -41.02
CA SER A 16 -25.98 28.71 -40.67
C SER A 16 -25.81 28.80 -39.16
N GLU A 17 -26.92 28.85 -38.41
CA GLU A 17 -26.90 28.85 -36.95
C GLU A 17 -26.41 27.51 -36.37
N ILE A 18 -26.80 26.39 -36.98
CA ILE A 18 -26.30 25.06 -36.60
C ILE A 18 -24.78 24.97 -36.82
N ARG A 19 -24.27 25.44 -37.97
CA ARG A 19 -22.83 25.48 -38.24
C ARG A 19 -22.07 26.36 -37.25
N TYR A 20 -22.59 27.56 -36.97
CA TYR A 20 -21.98 28.45 -35.99
C TYR A 20 -21.88 27.80 -34.59
N ARG A 21 -22.94 27.12 -34.14
CA ARG A 21 -22.93 26.39 -32.87
C ARG A 21 -21.96 25.20 -32.89
N GLN A 22 -21.87 24.50 -34.02
CA GLN A 22 -20.94 23.38 -34.21
C GLN A 22 -19.48 23.85 -34.15
N ASP A 23 -19.16 24.96 -34.82
CA ASP A 23 -17.82 25.57 -34.80
C ASP A 23 -17.46 26.09 -33.41
N ALA A 24 -18.42 26.66 -32.67
CA ALA A 24 -18.21 27.12 -31.30
C ALA A 24 -17.91 25.95 -30.33
N VAL A 25 -18.64 24.84 -30.45
CA VAL A 25 -18.38 23.63 -29.66
C VAL A 25 -17.03 23.00 -30.01
N LEU A 26 -16.68 22.95 -31.30
CA LEU A 26 -15.36 22.49 -31.74
C LEU A 26 -14.23 23.37 -31.21
N ALA A 27 -14.40 24.70 -31.21
CA ALA A 27 -13.43 25.64 -30.65
C ALA A 27 -13.27 25.48 -29.13
N GLU A 28 -14.35 25.17 -28.41
CA GLU A 28 -14.31 24.92 -26.97
C GLU A 28 -13.60 23.60 -26.64
N LEU A 29 -13.89 22.53 -27.38
CA LEU A 29 -13.26 21.20 -27.24
C LEU A 29 -11.78 21.19 -27.64
N THR A 30 -11.38 22.09 -28.54
CA THR A 30 -9.97 22.26 -28.97
C THR A 30 -9.26 23.38 -28.20
N SER A 31 -9.94 24.02 -27.24
CA SER A 31 -9.32 25.06 -26.43
C SER A 31 -8.15 24.50 -25.61
N PRO A 32 -7.10 25.30 -25.36
CA PRO A 32 -5.96 24.86 -24.52
C PRO A 32 -6.39 24.36 -23.14
N ARG A 33 -7.49 24.92 -22.60
CA ARG A 33 -8.07 24.50 -21.33
C ARG A 33 -8.72 23.12 -21.42
N ALA A 34 -9.53 22.86 -22.44
CA ALA A 34 -10.15 21.55 -22.65
C ALA A 34 -9.08 20.47 -22.91
N MET A 35 -8.04 20.80 -23.68
CA MET A 35 -6.90 19.91 -23.92
C MET A 35 -6.12 19.63 -22.62
N SER A 36 -5.88 20.65 -21.80
CA SER A 36 -5.21 20.49 -20.50
C SER A 36 -6.01 19.61 -19.53
N VAL A 37 -7.34 19.75 -19.50
CA VAL A 37 -8.21 18.88 -18.69
C VAL A 37 -8.15 17.45 -19.21
N ALA A 38 -8.26 17.23 -20.53
CA ALA A 38 -8.17 15.90 -21.12
C ALA A 38 -6.85 15.21 -20.80
N ILE A 39 -5.72 15.91 -20.95
CA ILE A 39 -4.39 15.39 -20.58
C ILE A 39 -4.33 15.04 -19.09
N ALA A 40 -4.80 15.93 -18.22
CA ALA A 40 -4.81 15.68 -16.77
C ALA A 40 -5.70 14.48 -16.40
N THR A 41 -6.82 14.30 -17.09
CA THR A 41 -7.69 13.13 -16.88
C THR A 41 -7.01 11.83 -17.30
N VAL A 42 -6.33 11.80 -18.44
CA VAL A 42 -5.55 10.62 -18.88
C VAL A 42 -4.43 10.31 -17.89
N GLN A 43 -3.65 11.32 -17.49
CA GLN A 43 -2.59 11.15 -16.50
C GLN A 43 -3.11 10.64 -15.15
N LEU A 44 -4.28 11.12 -14.73
CA LEU A 44 -4.94 10.63 -13.52
C LEU A 44 -5.37 9.17 -13.68
N HIS A 45 -5.91 8.80 -14.83
CA HIS A 45 -6.29 7.41 -15.12
C HIS A 45 -5.07 6.48 -15.09
N ASP A 46 -3.99 6.82 -15.82
CA ASP A 46 -2.75 6.03 -15.84
C ASP A 46 -2.15 5.88 -14.44
N ALA A 47 -2.22 6.93 -13.61
CA ALA A 47 -1.76 6.90 -12.23
C ALA A 47 -2.64 5.98 -11.35
N VAL A 48 -3.96 5.96 -11.56
CA VAL A 48 -4.88 5.05 -10.87
C VAL A 48 -4.59 3.60 -11.27
N ASP A 49 -4.44 3.31 -12.56
CA ASP A 49 -4.15 1.95 -13.04
C ASP A 49 -2.79 1.44 -12.50
N SER A 50 -1.78 2.30 -12.49
CA SER A 50 -0.47 1.99 -11.90
C SER A 50 -0.56 1.73 -10.40
N PHE A 51 -1.39 2.50 -9.68
CA PHE A 51 -1.64 2.32 -8.26
C PHE A 51 -2.36 0.99 -8.00
N GLU A 52 -3.41 0.66 -8.74
CA GLU A 52 -4.15 -0.59 -8.60
C GLU A 52 -3.25 -1.81 -8.86
N THR A 53 -2.40 -1.73 -9.89
CA THR A 53 -1.39 -2.76 -10.19
C THR A 53 -0.42 -2.96 -9.02
N ALA A 54 0.08 -1.87 -8.45
CA ALA A 54 0.99 -1.93 -7.31
C ALA A 54 0.30 -2.54 -6.07
N VAL A 55 -0.95 -2.17 -5.79
CA VAL A 55 -1.74 -2.78 -4.70
C VAL A 55 -1.92 -4.28 -4.93
N GLY A 56 -2.24 -4.70 -6.16
CA GLY A 56 -2.38 -6.12 -6.50
C GLY A 56 -1.10 -6.92 -6.24
N HIS A 57 0.06 -6.40 -6.64
CA HIS A 57 1.36 -7.04 -6.35
C HIS A 57 1.63 -7.13 -4.85
N LEU A 58 1.34 -6.08 -4.10
CA LEU A 58 1.52 -6.05 -2.65
C LEU A 58 0.60 -7.05 -1.93
N GLN A 59 -0.64 -7.22 -2.41
CA GLN A 59 -1.55 -8.24 -1.90
C GLN A 59 -1.02 -9.66 -2.15
N ALA A 60 -0.47 -9.93 -3.35
CA ALA A 60 0.12 -11.22 -3.66
C ALA A 60 1.31 -11.53 -2.74
N ILE A 61 2.20 -10.56 -2.52
CA ILE A 61 3.32 -10.68 -1.57
C ILE A 61 2.81 -10.95 -0.16
N ALA A 62 1.83 -10.19 0.33
CA ALA A 62 1.26 -10.41 1.66
C ALA A 62 0.64 -11.81 1.82
N ALA A 63 -0.03 -12.32 0.78
CA ALA A 63 -0.62 -13.66 0.78
C ALA A 63 0.43 -14.79 0.79
N GLU A 64 1.58 -14.59 0.15
CA GLU A 64 2.69 -15.56 0.18
C GLU A 64 3.40 -15.61 1.54
N LEU A 65 3.50 -14.47 2.22
CA LEU A 65 4.27 -14.33 3.45
C LEU A 65 3.50 -14.71 4.72
N ASP A 66 2.18 -14.74 4.67
CA ASP A 66 1.33 -15.14 5.79
C ASP A 66 0.38 -16.26 5.33
N CYS A 67 0.69 -17.49 5.77
CA CYS A 67 -0.05 -18.71 5.46
C CYS A 67 -1.54 -18.65 5.84
N ASP A 68 -1.92 -17.78 6.78
CA ASP A 68 -3.31 -17.53 7.19
C ASP A 68 -3.95 -16.39 6.38
N LEU A 69 -3.16 -15.43 5.88
CA LEU A 69 -3.60 -14.39 4.92
C LEU A 69 -3.89 -14.95 3.52
N GLY A 70 -3.14 -15.95 3.04
CA GLY A 70 -3.44 -16.60 1.76
C GLY A 70 -4.85 -17.20 1.68
N ARG A 71 -5.52 -17.39 2.82
CA ARG A 71 -6.92 -17.85 2.92
C ARG A 71 -7.93 -16.70 3.09
N ARG A 72 -7.49 -15.45 3.18
CA ARG A 72 -8.30 -14.29 3.57
C ARG A 72 -8.15 -13.13 2.58
N MET A 73 -9.27 -12.53 2.20
CA MET A 73 -9.25 -11.31 1.38
C MET A 73 -8.93 -10.10 2.27
N ILE A 74 -7.79 -9.46 2.02
CA ILE A 74 -7.43 -8.17 2.64
C ILE A 74 -8.51 -7.16 2.27
N ALA A 75 -9.16 -6.56 3.27
CA ALA A 75 -10.39 -5.78 3.04
C ALA A 75 -10.13 -4.27 2.90
N SER A 76 -8.88 -3.82 3.04
CA SER A 76 -8.51 -2.41 2.88
C SER A 76 -7.00 -2.24 2.67
N LEU A 77 -6.60 -1.11 2.09
CA LEU A 77 -5.20 -0.71 1.99
C LEU A 77 -4.54 -0.61 3.38
N GLY A 78 -5.29 -0.15 4.38
CA GLY A 78 -4.82 -0.06 5.75
C GLY A 78 -4.40 -1.40 6.35
N GLU A 79 -5.19 -2.44 6.09
CA GLU A 79 -4.90 -3.81 6.49
C GLU A 79 -3.71 -4.36 5.70
N LEU A 80 -3.65 -4.10 4.38
CA LEU A 80 -2.50 -4.48 3.55
C LEU A 80 -1.19 -3.90 4.09
N VAL A 81 -1.16 -2.60 4.34
CA VAL A 81 0.03 -1.90 4.85
C VAL A 81 0.37 -2.40 6.26
N LEU A 82 -0.61 -2.71 7.11
CA LEU A 82 -0.36 -3.29 8.43
C LEU A 82 0.41 -4.61 8.32
N HIS A 83 -0.07 -5.54 7.49
CA HIS A 83 0.55 -6.85 7.32
C HIS A 83 1.95 -6.74 6.71
N LEU A 84 2.12 -5.93 5.66
CA LEU A 84 3.43 -5.71 5.04
C LEU A 84 4.42 -5.05 6.00
N ARG A 85 3.95 -4.11 6.82
CA ARG A 85 4.78 -3.43 7.82
C ARG A 85 5.24 -4.38 8.91
N VAL A 86 4.35 -5.25 9.41
CA VAL A 86 4.72 -6.32 10.36
C VAL A 86 5.81 -7.21 9.77
N PHE A 87 5.59 -7.68 8.54
CA PHE A 87 6.56 -8.54 7.86
C PHE A 87 7.90 -7.84 7.67
N ALA A 88 7.89 -6.60 7.18
CA ALA A 88 9.10 -5.82 6.96
C ALA A 88 9.87 -5.61 8.27
N ILE A 89 9.18 -5.27 9.37
CA ILE A 89 9.81 -5.13 10.70
C ILE A 89 10.49 -6.45 11.11
N LEU A 90 9.80 -7.58 11.02
CA LEU A 90 10.36 -8.89 11.38
C LEU A 90 11.58 -9.25 10.50
N SER A 91 11.48 -9.02 9.20
CA SER A 91 12.58 -9.25 8.26
C SER A 91 13.80 -8.39 8.58
N GLN A 92 13.60 -7.10 8.93
CA GLN A 92 14.71 -6.23 9.31
C GLN A 92 15.33 -6.62 10.66
N ILE A 93 14.55 -7.16 11.60
CA ILE A 93 15.09 -7.73 12.86
C ILE A 93 15.96 -8.97 12.59
N GLU A 94 15.54 -9.85 11.68
CA GLU A 94 16.36 -10.99 11.25
C GLU A 94 17.65 -10.55 10.57
N GLN A 95 17.57 -9.56 9.67
CA GLN A 95 18.75 -8.99 9.01
C GLN A 95 19.70 -8.33 10.02
N LEU A 96 19.17 -7.60 10.99
CA LEU A 96 19.95 -7.03 12.08
C LEU A 96 20.66 -8.15 12.87
N ALA A 97 19.97 -9.24 13.21
CA ALA A 97 20.57 -10.37 13.90
C ALA A 97 21.69 -11.04 13.10
N GLN A 98 21.49 -11.22 11.80
CA GLN A 98 22.53 -11.76 10.92
C GLN A 98 23.73 -10.82 10.81
N ALA A 99 23.50 -9.52 10.67
CA ALA A 99 24.57 -8.52 10.58
C ALA A 99 25.40 -8.47 11.87
N ILE A 100 24.74 -8.55 13.03
CA ILE A 100 25.40 -8.56 14.34
C ILE A 100 26.19 -9.84 14.55
N HIS A 101 25.65 -10.99 14.17
CA HIS A 101 26.36 -12.27 14.29
C HIS A 101 27.61 -12.33 13.40
N SER A 102 27.57 -11.64 12.25
CA SER A 102 28.67 -11.62 11.27
C SER A 102 29.76 -10.61 11.61
N ALA A 103 29.51 -9.71 12.55
CA ALA A 103 30.45 -8.68 12.97
C ALA A 103 31.15 -9.12 14.26
N ASP A 104 32.40 -9.55 14.10
CA ASP A 104 33.26 -9.95 15.21
C ASP A 104 33.49 -8.77 16.18
N VAL A 105 32.97 -8.92 17.41
CA VAL A 105 33.52 -8.36 18.67
C VAL A 105 33.15 -6.92 19.09
N GLU A 106 32.84 -5.96 18.21
CA GLU A 106 32.62 -4.55 18.64
C GLU A 106 31.17 -4.11 18.93
N ILE A 107 30.16 -4.95 18.67
CA ILE A 107 28.74 -4.54 18.71
C ILE A 107 28.16 -4.49 20.15
N CYS A 108 28.93 -4.82 21.18
CA CYS A 108 28.45 -4.74 22.57
C CYS A 108 27.96 -3.33 22.97
N ALA A 109 28.46 -2.26 22.34
CA ALA A 109 28.00 -0.88 22.60
C ALA A 109 26.59 -0.59 22.09
N LEU A 110 26.06 -1.43 21.20
CA LEU A 110 24.73 -1.28 20.59
C LEU A 110 23.61 -1.53 21.62
N PHE A 111 23.89 -2.34 22.63
CA PHE A 111 22.91 -2.84 23.59
C PHE A 111 23.03 -2.15 24.95
N THR A 112 21.90 -1.87 25.59
CA THR A 112 21.86 -1.20 26.89
C THR A 112 20.61 -1.57 27.68
N GLY A 113 20.62 -1.25 28.98
CA GLY A 113 19.44 -1.36 29.84
C GLY A 113 18.88 -2.78 29.90
N ARG A 114 17.62 -2.93 29.46
CA ARG A 114 16.90 -4.22 29.39
C ARG A 114 17.13 -4.99 28.09
N LEU A 115 17.65 -4.34 27.05
CA LEU A 115 17.95 -4.94 25.75
C LEU A 115 19.46 -5.07 25.61
N ARG A 116 20.02 -6.09 26.26
CA ARG A 116 21.45 -6.42 26.38
C ARG A 116 21.95 -7.32 25.24
N SER A 117 21.05 -7.83 24.41
CA SER A 117 21.39 -8.66 23.27
C SER A 117 20.37 -8.52 22.13
N ILE A 118 20.75 -8.96 20.92
CA ILE A 118 19.82 -9.02 19.80
C ILE A 118 18.66 -9.97 20.08
N GLY A 119 18.88 -11.04 20.85
CA GLY A 119 17.81 -11.95 21.25
C GLY A 119 16.71 -11.27 22.06
N GLU A 120 17.09 -10.36 22.96
CA GLU A 120 16.13 -9.58 23.76
C GLU A 120 15.41 -8.51 22.92
N VAL A 121 16.12 -7.88 21.97
CA VAL A 121 15.51 -6.97 20.99
C VAL A 121 14.47 -7.71 20.15
N SER A 122 14.83 -8.86 19.59
CA SER A 122 13.90 -9.70 18.83
C SER A 122 12.71 -10.12 19.69
N ALA A 123 12.95 -10.59 20.92
CA ALA A 123 11.90 -11.00 21.83
C ALA A 123 10.90 -9.87 22.13
N LEU A 124 11.38 -8.64 22.38
CA LEU A 124 10.53 -7.47 22.57
C LEU A 124 9.63 -7.24 21.35
N VAL A 125 10.21 -7.23 20.14
CA VAL A 125 9.46 -6.98 18.90
C VAL A 125 8.43 -8.07 18.65
N TYR A 126 8.81 -9.34 18.78
CA TYR A 126 7.88 -10.47 18.65
C TYR A 126 6.76 -10.42 19.69
N GLU A 127 7.07 -10.08 20.94
CA GLU A 127 6.06 -9.95 22.00
C GLU A 127 5.04 -8.87 21.67
N GLN A 128 5.49 -7.69 21.23
CA GLN A 128 4.58 -6.58 20.89
C GLN A 128 3.72 -6.90 19.67
N ILE A 129 4.30 -7.49 18.63
CA ILE A 129 3.54 -7.93 17.44
C ILE A 129 2.53 -9.01 17.82
N THR A 130 2.92 -9.98 18.64
CA THR A 130 2.02 -11.04 19.10
C THR A 130 0.88 -10.46 19.91
N ARG A 131 1.18 -9.54 20.85
CA ARG A 131 0.17 -8.87 21.67
C ARG A 131 -0.82 -8.08 20.82
N MET A 132 -0.32 -7.30 19.85
CA MET A 132 -1.16 -6.60 18.87
C MET A 132 -2.09 -7.58 18.13
N TRP A 133 -1.59 -8.73 17.68
CA TRP A 133 -2.42 -9.73 17.00
C TRP A 133 -3.44 -10.40 17.93
N LEU A 134 -3.12 -10.61 19.21
CA LEU A 134 -4.08 -11.12 20.18
C LEU A 134 -5.20 -10.12 20.45
N ASP A 135 -4.84 -8.87 20.69
CA ASP A 135 -5.75 -7.79 21.06
C ASP A 135 -6.66 -7.39 19.89
N TYR A 136 -6.10 -7.28 18.69
CA TYR A 136 -6.79 -6.72 17.52
C TYR A 136 -7.08 -7.73 16.43
N GLY A 137 -6.32 -8.83 16.35
CA GLY A 137 -6.42 -9.78 15.24
C GLY A 137 -7.81 -10.36 15.08
N HIS A 138 -8.47 -10.77 16.17
CA HIS A 138 -9.83 -11.30 16.09
C HIS A 138 -10.88 -10.27 15.62
N LEU A 139 -10.63 -8.98 15.87
CA LEU A 139 -11.51 -7.87 15.46
C LEU A 139 -11.27 -7.44 14.01
N ILE A 140 -10.02 -7.44 13.55
CA ILE A 140 -9.66 -7.28 12.13
C ILE A 140 -10.38 -8.38 11.32
N ARG A 141 -10.42 -9.58 11.89
CA ARG A 141 -11.04 -10.78 11.31
C ARG A 141 -12.58 -10.76 11.24
N ALA A 142 -13.26 -9.86 11.95
CA ALA A 142 -14.73 -9.82 12.03
C ALA A 142 -15.38 -9.03 10.87
N PRO A 143 -16.53 -9.47 10.32
CA PRO A 143 -17.26 -8.73 9.28
C PRO A 143 -17.94 -7.48 9.86
N GLY A 144 -17.45 -6.28 9.52
CA GLY A 144 -18.05 -5.00 9.92
C GLY A 144 -17.14 -3.78 9.71
N GLY A 145 -17.54 -2.84 8.84
CA GLY A 145 -16.65 -1.80 8.29
C GLY A 145 -16.24 -0.65 9.22
N SER A 146 -17.00 -0.30 10.25
CA SER A 146 -16.63 0.80 11.17
C SER A 146 -15.66 0.36 12.25
N ILE A 147 -15.96 -0.75 12.94
CA ILE A 147 -15.13 -1.32 14.03
C ILE A 147 -13.75 -1.73 13.50
N ARG A 148 -13.70 -2.30 12.29
CA ARG A 148 -12.44 -2.72 11.66
C ARG A 148 -11.47 -1.55 11.43
N ARG A 149 -11.95 -0.33 11.17
CA ARG A 149 -11.09 0.85 10.94
C ARG A 149 -10.35 1.29 12.20
N ASP A 150 -11.09 1.45 13.29
CA ASP A 150 -10.50 1.89 14.56
C ASP A 150 -9.51 0.86 15.09
N VAL A 151 -9.81 -0.43 14.87
CA VAL A 151 -8.92 -1.55 15.19
C VAL A 151 -7.64 -1.53 14.35
N VAL A 152 -7.71 -1.33 13.02
CA VAL A 152 -6.52 -1.23 12.17
C VAL A 152 -5.68 -0.01 12.54
N ARG A 153 -6.31 1.14 12.84
CA ARG A 153 -5.61 2.33 13.32
C ARG A 153 -4.90 2.07 14.64
N GLU A 154 -5.55 1.38 15.56
CA GLU A 154 -4.95 1.04 16.86
C GLU A 154 -3.82 0.03 16.72
N ALA A 155 -3.92 -0.92 15.79
CA ALA A 155 -2.83 -1.84 15.45
C ALA A 155 -1.62 -1.09 14.86
N HIS A 156 -1.84 -0.13 13.95
CA HIS A 156 -0.76 0.73 13.44
C HIS A 156 -0.09 1.56 14.53
N ARG A 157 -0.87 2.08 15.49
CA ARG A 157 -0.34 2.78 16.67
C ARG A 157 0.47 1.85 17.57
N ALA A 158 -0.01 0.64 17.80
CA ALA A 158 0.70 -0.37 18.59
C ALA A 158 2.09 -0.67 17.99
N LEU A 159 2.21 -0.75 16.66
CA LEU A 159 3.50 -0.91 16.00
C LEU A 159 4.42 0.31 16.18
N THR A 160 3.88 1.53 16.06
CA THR A 160 4.66 2.75 16.31
C THR A 160 5.13 2.85 17.78
N LEU A 161 4.35 2.32 18.74
CA LEU A 161 4.74 2.28 20.15
C LEU A 161 5.95 1.38 20.42
N ILE A 162 6.23 0.38 19.56
CA ILE A 162 7.48 -0.39 19.65
C ILE A 162 8.68 0.55 19.54
N GLY A 163 8.64 1.49 18.59
CA GLY A 163 9.65 2.53 18.40
C GLY A 163 9.66 3.61 19.48
N SER A 164 8.82 3.51 20.52
CA SER A 164 8.84 4.42 21.66
C SER A 164 9.56 3.82 22.88
N ASP A 165 9.96 2.54 22.83
CA ASP A 165 10.76 1.94 23.90
C ASP A 165 12.16 2.60 23.97
N PRO A 166 12.58 3.16 25.12
CA PRO A 166 13.85 3.87 25.21
C PRO A 166 15.08 3.02 24.90
N ASP A 167 15.07 1.75 25.30
CA ASP A 167 16.20 0.84 25.08
C ASP A 167 16.27 0.45 23.60
N PHE A 168 15.10 0.26 22.96
CA PHE A 168 15.04 -0.04 21.52
C PHE A 168 15.44 1.17 20.66
N MET A 169 14.99 2.37 21.03
CA MET A 169 15.41 3.62 20.39
C MET A 169 16.91 3.86 20.52
N TYR A 170 17.49 3.49 21.66
CA TYR A 170 18.94 3.54 21.83
C TYR A 170 19.64 2.63 20.82
N VAL A 171 19.20 1.37 20.70
CA VAL A 171 19.75 0.40 19.73
C VAL A 171 19.70 0.96 18.30
N LEU A 172 18.55 1.47 17.87
CA LEU A 172 18.40 2.06 16.54
C LEU A 172 19.33 3.25 16.34
N ARG A 173 19.41 4.16 17.31
CA ARG A 173 20.26 5.35 17.25
C ARG A 173 21.74 5.00 17.15
N ILE A 174 22.22 4.05 17.94
CA ILE A 174 23.63 3.61 17.88
C ILE A 174 23.90 2.88 16.57
N GLY A 175 23.03 1.96 16.14
CA GLY A 175 23.19 1.26 14.86
C GLY A 175 23.25 2.20 13.66
N MET A 176 22.46 3.29 13.67
CA MET A 176 22.51 4.33 12.63
C MET A 176 23.73 5.26 12.73
N ALA A 177 24.40 5.34 13.89
CA ALA A 177 25.57 6.20 14.10
C ALA A 177 26.89 5.58 13.62
N HIS A 178 26.90 4.29 13.28
CA HIS A 178 28.08 3.54 12.86
C HIS A 178 27.95 3.05 11.41
N PRO A 179 28.22 3.93 10.42
CA PRO A 179 28.15 3.57 9.00
C PRO A 179 29.17 2.50 8.59
N ASP A 180 30.23 2.31 9.40
CA ASP A 180 31.24 1.27 9.22
C ASP A 180 30.68 -0.15 9.41
N TRP A 181 29.45 -0.27 9.93
CA TRP A 181 28.69 -1.52 10.03
C TRP A 181 27.49 -1.48 9.07
N PRO A 182 27.70 -1.59 7.75
CA PRO A 182 26.67 -1.28 6.75
C PRO A 182 25.41 -2.13 6.90
N GLY A 183 25.54 -3.40 7.28
CA GLY A 183 24.38 -4.27 7.53
C GLY A 183 23.54 -3.82 8.73
N VAL A 184 24.19 -3.39 9.82
CA VAL A 184 23.53 -2.89 11.03
C VAL A 184 22.91 -1.52 10.76
N PHE A 185 23.65 -0.62 10.11
CA PHE A 185 23.17 0.70 9.70
C PHE A 185 21.89 0.60 8.86
N CYS A 186 21.92 -0.19 7.78
CA CYS A 186 20.77 -0.35 6.89
C CYS A 186 19.55 -0.92 7.64
N ALA A 187 19.74 -1.98 8.42
CA ALA A 187 18.65 -2.59 9.17
C ALA A 187 18.04 -1.63 10.20
N CYS A 188 18.86 -0.89 10.95
CA CYS A 188 18.38 0.09 11.93
C CYS A 188 17.68 1.29 11.27
N ALA A 189 18.18 1.78 10.13
CA ALA A 189 17.53 2.87 9.39
C ALA A 189 16.16 2.44 8.85
N ASN A 190 16.09 1.26 8.21
CA ASN A 190 14.84 0.71 7.71
C ASN A 190 13.83 0.46 8.85
N LEU A 191 14.27 -0.07 9.99
CA LEU A 191 13.41 -0.21 11.17
C LEU A 191 12.87 1.13 11.65
N ALA A 192 13.70 2.17 11.75
CA ALA A 192 13.27 3.49 12.17
C ALA A 192 12.21 4.07 11.22
N GLU A 193 12.40 3.94 9.90
CA GLU A 193 11.42 4.36 8.89
C GLU A 193 10.10 3.59 9.00
N LEU A 194 10.18 2.27 9.10
CA LEU A 194 9.01 1.41 9.26
C LEU A 194 8.22 1.75 10.53
N LEU A 195 8.89 2.07 11.64
CA LEU A 195 8.24 2.44 12.90
C LEU A 195 7.65 3.86 12.88
N ALA A 196 8.25 4.77 12.12
CA ALA A 196 7.75 6.12 11.90
C ALA A 196 6.61 6.21 10.88
N LEU A 197 6.38 5.17 10.08
CA LEU A 197 5.32 5.14 9.08
C LEU A 197 3.94 5.41 9.69
N THR A 198 3.34 6.54 9.33
CA THR A 198 1.95 6.88 9.63
C THR A 198 1.12 6.76 8.37
N VAL A 199 0.12 5.89 8.37
CA VAL A 199 -0.84 5.78 7.27
C VAL A 199 -2.10 6.53 7.67
N ASP A 200 -2.53 7.49 6.86
CA ASP A 200 -3.85 8.10 7.04
C ASP A 200 -4.89 7.13 6.48
N LEU A 201 -5.69 6.55 7.36
CA LEU A 201 -6.57 5.43 7.08
C LEU A 201 -7.99 5.93 6.79
N GLU A 202 -8.18 6.53 5.61
CA GLU A 202 -9.52 6.70 5.05
C GLU A 202 -10.05 5.37 4.46
N SER A 203 -11.37 5.28 4.29
CA SER A 203 -12.07 4.02 4.00
C SER A 203 -12.05 3.65 2.51
N ASP A 204 -11.14 2.78 2.09
CA ASP A 204 -11.09 2.21 0.72
C ASP A 204 -11.82 0.86 0.56
N ALA A 205 -12.66 0.46 1.53
CA ALA A 205 -13.28 -0.87 1.56
C ALA A 205 -14.07 -1.26 0.30
N ALA A 206 -14.57 -0.29 -0.48
CA ALA A 206 -15.25 -0.53 -1.74
C ALA A 206 -14.32 -1.04 -2.86
N ARG A 207 -13.02 -0.69 -2.82
CA ARG A 207 -12.02 -1.10 -3.83
C ARG A 207 -11.44 -2.49 -3.58
N PHE A 208 -11.41 -2.93 -2.32
CA PHE A 208 -10.88 -4.23 -1.90
C PHE A 208 -11.94 -5.34 -1.84
N GLN A 209 -13.21 -5.03 -2.15
CA GLN A 209 -14.28 -6.03 -2.32
C GLN A 209 -14.41 -6.54 -3.76
N ALA A 210 -13.72 -5.92 -4.71
CA ALA A 210 -13.57 -6.48 -6.04
C ALA A 210 -12.63 -7.69 -5.95
N ASN A 211 -13.17 -8.87 -6.28
CA ASN A 211 -12.35 -10.03 -6.62
C ASN A 211 -11.22 -9.58 -7.57
N PRO A 212 -9.98 -10.11 -7.47
CA PRO A 212 -8.98 -9.83 -8.50
C PRO A 212 -9.61 -10.14 -9.85
N ASP A 213 -9.60 -9.17 -10.74
CA ASP A 213 -10.11 -9.33 -12.10
C ASP A 213 -9.37 -10.54 -12.70
N PRO A 214 -10.05 -11.59 -13.20
CA PRO A 214 -9.38 -12.77 -13.73
C PRO A 214 -8.33 -12.46 -14.81
N GLU A 215 -8.39 -11.30 -15.46
CA GLU A 215 -7.39 -10.82 -16.42
C GLU A 215 -6.03 -10.48 -15.77
N LEU A 216 -6.00 -9.93 -14.55
CA LEU A 216 -4.75 -9.60 -13.81
C LEU A 216 -3.99 -10.84 -13.33
N ILE A 217 -4.66 -11.99 -13.21
CA ILE A 217 -4.04 -13.26 -12.82
C ILE A 217 -3.16 -13.81 -13.95
N ASP A 218 -3.50 -13.51 -15.20
CA ASP A 218 -2.77 -14.01 -16.37
C ASP A 218 -1.44 -13.27 -16.65
N ASP A 219 -1.27 -12.08 -16.07
CA ASP A 219 -0.01 -11.31 -16.10
C ASP A 219 0.99 -11.69 -14.98
N LEU A 220 0.59 -12.55 -14.04
CA LEU A 220 1.47 -13.02 -12.99
C LEU A 220 2.52 -14.03 -13.49
N PRO A 221 3.72 -14.06 -12.89
CA PRO A 221 4.74 -15.07 -13.18
C PRO A 221 4.17 -16.50 -13.12
N ALA A 222 4.64 -17.38 -14.00
CA ALA A 222 4.11 -18.74 -14.13
C ALA A 222 4.17 -19.57 -12.83
N SER A 223 5.14 -19.28 -11.94
CA SER A 223 5.25 -19.88 -10.61
C SER A 223 4.07 -19.53 -9.70
N VAL A 224 3.58 -18.29 -9.78
CA VAL A 224 2.48 -17.75 -8.97
C VAL A 224 1.14 -18.30 -9.47
N ARG A 225 0.93 -18.32 -10.80
CA ARG A 225 -0.26 -18.92 -11.42
C ARG A 225 -0.44 -20.41 -11.10
N ALA A 226 0.66 -21.15 -11.01
CA ALA A 226 0.64 -22.58 -10.67
C ALA A 226 0.24 -22.85 -9.20
N GLY A 227 0.53 -21.91 -8.30
CA GLY A 227 0.08 -21.97 -6.90
C GLY A 227 -1.43 -21.81 -6.77
N ILE A 228 -1.98 -20.78 -7.44
CA ILE A 228 -3.42 -20.46 -7.41
C ILE A 228 -4.28 -21.61 -7.97
N ARG A 229 -3.92 -22.15 -9.14
CA ARG A 229 -4.67 -23.24 -9.80
C ARG A 229 -4.61 -24.59 -9.07
N ARG A 230 -3.61 -24.80 -8.21
CA ARG A 230 -3.50 -26.03 -7.38
C ARG A 230 -4.51 -26.05 -6.24
N ASP A 231 -4.91 -24.89 -5.74
CA ASP A 231 -5.84 -24.79 -4.61
C ASP A 231 -7.31 -24.83 -5.05
N GLU A 232 -7.63 -24.40 -6.27
CA GLU A 232 -8.98 -24.57 -6.83
C GLU A 232 -9.35 -26.04 -7.06
N ARG A 233 -8.37 -26.90 -7.38
CA ARG A 233 -8.58 -28.35 -7.60
C ARG A 233 -8.73 -29.15 -6.30
N LYS A 234 -8.57 -28.53 -5.14
CA LYS A 234 -8.77 -29.16 -3.82
C LYS A 234 -10.13 -28.81 -3.20
N ARG A 235 -10.99 -28.06 -3.90
CA ARG A 235 -12.38 -27.82 -3.51
C ARG A 235 -13.31 -28.87 -4.11
#